data_AF-A0A1Q5QB85-F1
#
_entry.id   AF-A0A1Q5QB85-F1
#
_cell.length_a   1.000
_cell.length_b   1.000
_cell.length_c   1.000
_cell.angle_alpha   90.00
_cell.angle_beta   90.00
_cell.angle_gamma   90.00
#
_symmetry.space_group_name_H-M   'P 1'
#
loop_
_entity.id
_entity.type
_entity.pdbx_description
1 polymer ?
#
loop_
_entity_poly.entity_id
_entity_poly.type
_entity_poly.pdbx_seq_one_letter_code
_entity_poly.pdbx_strand_id
1 'polypeptide(L)'
;MSVLSPSDYPAYAADISNKKQEPLGWGLRPALLILDVSKAYFSESSPTSLLSSTCGTAASVPANVSRLIDAARAGKCPVVWSRTVFTNSKLRDAGIWTQKVPEKLLEVFSSKNENGLHEFLEGMSPYGGNGNHSETTVADLVIEKKFVGAFFGTNLASQLAMVGVDTVVLCGATTGGEIRQSLLDAQGLGFRGIVAADACADTCKETHFANLFDMQAKIGDVLSTDIATEGLRKGWTYTD
;
A
#
# COMPACT_ATOMS: atom_id res chain seq x y z
N MET A 1 -4.41 6.86 -18.30
CA MET A 1 -4.38 5.59 -19.05
C MET A 1 -3.59 4.58 -18.23
N SER A 2 -4.07 3.34 -18.11
CA SER A 2 -3.49 2.31 -17.21
C SER A 2 -2.08 1.90 -17.64
N VAL A 3 -1.16 1.72 -16.68
CA VAL A 3 0.27 1.42 -16.89
C VAL A 3 0.55 -0.07 -17.17
N LEU A 4 -0.48 -0.84 -17.56
CA LEU A 4 -0.34 -2.25 -17.90
C LEU A 4 -0.56 -2.44 -19.40
N SER A 5 0.42 -3.02 -20.09
CA SER A 5 0.30 -3.31 -21.52
C SER A 5 -0.52 -4.58 -21.73
N PRO A 6 -1.59 -4.53 -22.54
CA PRO A 6 -2.31 -5.71 -23.02
C PRO A 6 -1.42 -6.85 -23.57
N SER A 7 -0.20 -6.51 -24.01
CA SER A 7 0.76 -7.47 -24.56
C SER A 7 1.28 -8.49 -23.57
N ASP A 8 1.27 -8.18 -22.26
CA ASP A 8 1.94 -9.03 -21.27
C ASP A 8 1.11 -10.29 -20.96
N TYR A 9 -0.22 -10.23 -21.17
CA TYR A 9 -1.15 -11.33 -20.96
C TYR A 9 -2.32 -11.25 -21.97
N PRO A 10 -2.13 -11.68 -23.23
CA PRO A 10 -3.08 -11.43 -24.32
C PRO A 10 -4.47 -12.07 -24.10
N ALA A 11 -4.54 -13.24 -23.45
CA ALA A 11 -5.81 -13.87 -23.08
C ALA A 11 -6.56 -13.07 -22.00
N TYR A 12 -5.83 -12.44 -21.10
CA TYR A 12 -6.38 -11.66 -20.00
C TYR A 12 -6.79 -10.25 -20.43
N ALA A 13 -6.01 -9.63 -21.33
CA ALA A 13 -6.31 -8.34 -21.90
C ALA A 13 -7.60 -8.34 -22.74
N ALA A 14 -7.89 -9.46 -23.42
CA ALA A 14 -9.17 -9.66 -24.10
C ALA A 14 -10.36 -9.61 -23.12
N ASP A 15 -10.22 -10.24 -21.94
CA ASP A 15 -11.26 -10.27 -20.90
C ASP A 15 -11.35 -8.96 -20.07
N ILE A 16 -10.26 -8.18 -19.97
CA ILE A 16 -10.25 -6.81 -19.40
C ILE A 16 -11.16 -5.88 -20.19
N SER A 17 -11.09 -5.95 -21.53
CA SER A 17 -11.84 -5.05 -22.42
C SER A 17 -13.36 -5.22 -22.33
N ASN A 18 -13.83 -6.30 -21.71
CA ASN A 18 -15.22 -6.69 -21.67
C ASN A 18 -15.95 -6.25 -20.38
N LYS A 19 -15.58 -5.10 -19.81
CA LYS A 19 -16.17 -4.60 -18.56
C LYS A 19 -17.03 -3.35 -18.77
N LYS A 20 -18.31 -3.52 -18.48
CA LYS A 20 -19.35 -2.48 -18.38
C LYS A 20 -19.32 -1.72 -17.03
N GLN A 21 -18.21 -1.75 -16.31
CA GLN A 21 -18.15 -1.25 -14.93
C GLN A 21 -17.59 0.17 -14.93
N GLU A 22 -18.37 1.09 -14.38
CA GLU A 22 -17.94 2.47 -14.18
C GLU A 22 -16.84 2.55 -13.11
N PRO A 23 -15.90 3.51 -13.22
CA PRO A 23 -14.94 3.79 -12.17
C PRO A 23 -15.64 4.12 -10.85
N LEU A 24 -15.05 3.69 -9.74
CA LEU A 24 -15.54 4.05 -8.41
C LEU A 24 -15.39 5.56 -8.18
N GLY A 25 -14.32 6.15 -8.70
CA GLY A 25 -14.04 7.58 -8.67
C GLY A 25 -13.52 8.07 -7.31
N TRP A 26 -13.12 9.35 -7.31
CA TRP A 26 -12.61 10.02 -6.12
C TRP A 26 -13.74 10.60 -5.27
N GLY A 27 -13.58 10.52 -3.95
CA GLY A 27 -14.32 11.35 -3.01
C GLY A 27 -13.64 12.70 -2.78
N LEU A 28 -14.02 13.35 -1.68
CA LEU A 28 -13.65 14.70 -1.31
C LEU A 28 -12.51 14.77 -0.28
N ARG A 29 -12.24 13.66 0.42
CA ARG A 29 -11.27 13.59 1.53
C ARG A 29 -10.40 12.35 1.40
N PRO A 30 -9.43 12.34 0.46
CA PRO A 30 -8.54 11.22 0.28
C PRO A 30 -7.46 11.13 1.36
N ALA A 31 -7.01 9.93 1.66
CA ALA A 31 -5.80 9.65 2.43
C ALA A 31 -4.87 8.72 1.64
N LEU A 32 -3.56 8.88 1.83
CA LEU A 32 -2.55 7.96 1.29
C LEU A 32 -2.25 6.87 2.32
N LEU A 33 -2.33 5.60 1.92
CA LEU A 33 -2.02 4.42 2.72
C LEU A 33 -0.84 3.66 2.11
N ILE A 34 0.31 3.74 2.78
CA ILE A 34 1.57 3.12 2.39
C ILE A 34 1.71 1.79 3.14
N LEU A 35 1.76 0.69 2.39
CA LEU A 35 1.68 -0.67 2.92
C LEU A 35 3.06 -1.34 2.87
N ASP A 36 3.62 -1.62 4.05
CA ASP A 36 4.86 -2.36 4.26
C ASP A 36 6.06 -1.95 3.38
N VAL A 37 6.22 -0.65 3.10
CA VAL A 37 7.46 -0.12 2.49
C VAL A 37 8.59 -0.15 3.54
N SER A 38 9.18 -1.33 3.70
CA SER A 38 10.13 -1.71 4.75
C SER A 38 11.40 -2.31 4.16
N LYS A 39 12.47 -2.35 4.96
CA LYS A 39 13.73 -2.99 4.57
C LYS A 39 13.54 -4.47 4.21
N ALA A 40 12.58 -5.15 4.84
CA ALA A 40 12.24 -6.54 4.54
C ALA A 40 11.93 -6.78 3.06
N TYR A 41 11.20 -5.87 2.40
CA TYR A 41 10.85 -6.02 0.98
C TYR A 41 11.82 -5.31 0.04
N PHE A 42 12.55 -4.29 0.52
CA PHE A 42 13.32 -3.37 -0.33
C PHE A 42 14.83 -3.31 0.01
N SER A 43 15.39 -4.37 0.62
CA SER A 43 16.84 -4.52 0.82
C SER A 43 17.33 -5.81 0.17
N GLU A 44 18.45 -5.77 -0.55
CA GLU A 44 19.00 -6.94 -1.25
C GLU A 44 19.38 -8.09 -0.31
N SER A 45 19.81 -7.76 0.91
CA SER A 45 20.18 -8.74 1.95
C SER A 45 18.99 -9.44 2.58
N SER A 46 17.76 -8.98 2.33
CA SER A 46 16.56 -9.55 2.94
C SER A 46 16.13 -10.84 2.24
N PRO A 47 15.78 -11.91 2.97
CA PRO A 47 15.25 -13.13 2.36
C PRO A 47 13.85 -12.95 1.74
N THR A 48 13.17 -11.84 2.04
CA THR A 48 11.87 -11.46 1.44
C THR A 48 12.01 -10.33 0.41
N SER A 49 13.24 -10.01 -0.02
CA SER A 49 13.48 -8.93 -0.98
C SER A 49 12.69 -9.12 -2.28
N LEU A 50 12.05 -8.05 -2.73
CA LEU A 50 11.34 -7.99 -4.01
C LEU A 50 12.21 -7.40 -5.13
N LEU A 51 13.40 -6.88 -4.82
CA LEU A 51 14.30 -6.23 -5.79
C LEU A 51 14.75 -7.18 -6.90
N SER A 52 14.91 -8.46 -6.58
CA SER A 52 15.26 -9.54 -7.52
C SER A 52 14.05 -10.38 -7.96
N SER A 53 12.83 -9.95 -7.63
CA SER A 53 11.60 -10.65 -8.01
C SER A 53 11.43 -10.68 -9.52
N THR A 54 10.71 -11.70 -10.03
CA THR A 54 10.38 -11.77 -11.46
C THR A 54 9.34 -10.72 -11.86
N CYS A 55 8.64 -10.11 -10.90
CA CYS A 55 7.71 -9.01 -11.13
C CYS A 55 8.42 -7.80 -11.76
N GLY A 56 9.60 -7.45 -11.25
CA GLY A 56 10.44 -6.39 -11.79
C GLY A 56 9.98 -4.96 -11.49
N THR A 57 8.97 -4.76 -10.63
CA THR A 57 8.43 -3.43 -10.29
C THR A 57 9.03 -2.83 -9.01
N ALA A 58 9.70 -3.64 -8.18
CA ALA A 58 10.15 -3.20 -6.85
C ALA A 58 11.12 -2.00 -6.87
N ALA A 59 11.98 -1.90 -7.89
CA ALA A 59 12.95 -0.81 -8.01
C ALA A 59 12.32 0.58 -8.19
N SER A 60 11.14 0.66 -8.81
CA SER A 60 10.43 1.93 -9.02
C SER A 60 9.54 2.34 -7.85
N VAL A 61 9.19 1.39 -6.97
CA VAL A 61 8.24 1.65 -5.87
C VAL A 61 8.68 2.81 -4.97
N PRO A 62 9.94 2.89 -4.46
CA PRO A 62 10.35 4.01 -3.62
C PRO A 62 10.15 5.37 -4.31
N ALA A 63 10.60 5.53 -5.55
CA ALA A 63 10.45 6.80 -6.27
C ALA A 63 8.98 7.20 -6.43
N ASN A 64 8.10 6.24 -6.74
CA ASN A 64 6.67 6.49 -6.91
C ASN A 64 5.96 6.76 -5.58
N VAL A 65 6.33 6.06 -4.49
CA VAL A 65 5.82 6.31 -3.14
C VAL A 65 6.20 7.71 -2.67
N SER A 66 7.44 8.17 -2.88
CA SER A 66 7.84 9.55 -2.56
C SER A 66 6.97 10.57 -3.29
N ARG A 67 6.73 10.37 -4.59
CA ARG A 67 5.84 11.26 -5.36
C ARG A 67 4.41 11.30 -4.81
N LEU A 68 3.88 10.16 -4.37
CA LEU A 68 2.55 10.09 -3.74
C LEU A 68 2.53 10.83 -2.41
N ILE A 69 3.57 10.69 -1.59
CA ILE A 69 3.72 11.42 -0.32
C ILE A 69 3.73 12.92 -0.57
N ASP A 70 4.54 13.40 -1.51
CA ASP A 70 4.61 14.83 -1.86
C ASP A 70 3.25 15.36 -2.34
N ALA A 71 2.56 14.59 -3.19
CA ALA A 71 1.23 14.94 -3.66
C ALA A 71 0.18 14.97 -2.54
N ALA A 72 0.21 13.99 -1.62
CA ALA A 72 -0.67 13.95 -0.46
C ALA A 72 -0.42 15.15 0.46
N ARG A 73 0.83 15.49 0.74
CA ARG A 73 1.20 16.65 1.56
C ARG A 73 0.77 17.97 0.92
N ALA A 74 1.00 18.15 -0.38
CA ALA A 74 0.52 19.32 -1.12
C ALA A 74 -1.01 19.46 -1.08
N GLY A 75 -1.73 18.34 -1.14
CA GLY A 75 -3.19 18.28 -0.96
C GLY A 75 -3.67 18.35 0.48
N LYS A 76 -2.75 18.40 1.46
CA LYS A 76 -3.05 18.30 2.91
C LYS A 76 -3.83 17.03 3.28
N CYS A 77 -3.64 15.97 2.50
CA CYS A 77 -4.21 14.65 2.74
C CYS A 77 -3.40 13.92 3.81
N PRO A 78 -4.04 13.19 4.74
CA PRO A 78 -3.33 12.35 5.69
C PRO A 78 -2.46 11.31 4.99
N VAL A 79 -1.25 11.12 5.50
CA VAL A 79 -0.36 10.03 5.10
C VAL A 79 -0.34 9.00 6.22
N VAL A 80 -0.65 7.76 5.86
CA VAL A 80 -0.69 6.61 6.77
C VAL A 80 0.34 5.60 6.32
N TRP A 81 1.19 5.20 7.23
CA TRP A 81 2.15 4.12 7.07
C TRP A 81 1.65 2.90 7.82
N SER A 82 1.65 1.75 7.18
CA SER A 82 1.52 0.48 7.89
C SER A 82 2.82 -0.30 7.85
N ARG A 83 3.08 -1.05 8.92
CA ARG A 83 4.17 -2.01 8.98
C ARG A 83 3.73 -3.30 9.67
N THR A 84 4.04 -4.44 9.07
CA THR A 84 3.97 -5.73 9.74
C THR A 84 5.07 -5.82 10.80
N VAL A 85 4.69 -6.00 12.06
CA VAL A 85 5.64 -6.14 13.18
C VAL A 85 5.18 -7.23 14.13
N PHE A 86 5.99 -8.27 14.33
CA PHE A 86 5.77 -9.28 15.37
C PHE A 86 6.55 -8.94 16.63
N THR A 87 5.91 -9.04 17.80
CA THR A 87 6.49 -8.70 19.10
C THR A 87 6.70 -9.93 19.98
N ASN A 88 6.05 -11.05 19.68
CA ASN A 88 6.31 -12.30 20.35
C ASN A 88 7.57 -12.97 19.76
N SER A 89 8.54 -13.31 20.61
CA SER A 89 9.80 -13.93 20.16
C SER A 89 9.64 -15.34 19.58
N LYS A 90 8.47 -15.95 19.69
CA LYS A 90 8.12 -17.24 19.07
C LYS A 90 7.05 -17.08 17.99
N LEU A 91 6.89 -15.86 17.46
CA LEU A 91 5.92 -15.48 16.43
C LEU A 91 4.47 -15.93 16.71
N ARG A 92 4.10 -16.08 17.98
CA ARG A 92 2.72 -16.48 18.36
C ARG A 92 1.68 -15.47 17.91
N ASP A 93 2.07 -14.21 17.81
CA ASP A 93 1.24 -13.12 17.30
C ASP A 93 1.19 -13.04 15.77
N ALA A 94 1.92 -13.90 15.04
CA ALA A 94 1.71 -14.15 13.61
C ALA A 94 0.62 -15.22 13.34
N GLY A 95 0.14 -15.89 14.39
CA GLY A 95 -1.00 -16.80 14.33
C GLY A 95 -0.85 -17.91 13.29
N ILE A 96 -1.91 -18.17 12.52
CA ILE A 96 -1.95 -19.22 11.49
C ILE A 96 -0.95 -19.00 10.36
N TRP A 97 -0.42 -17.77 10.21
CA TRP A 97 0.55 -17.47 9.15
C TRP A 97 1.81 -18.33 9.28
N THR A 98 2.20 -18.66 10.51
CA THR A 98 3.32 -19.57 10.83
C THR A 98 3.14 -21.00 10.28
N GLN A 99 1.91 -21.42 9.98
CA GLN A 99 1.64 -22.73 9.37
C GLN A 99 1.77 -22.71 7.84
N LYS A 100 1.72 -21.53 7.23
CA LYS A 100 1.71 -21.37 5.76
C LYS A 100 3.03 -20.80 5.23
N VAL A 101 3.60 -19.83 5.92
CA VAL A 101 4.85 -19.16 5.54
C VAL A 101 5.98 -19.65 6.45
N PRO A 102 7.13 -20.07 5.87
CA PRO A 102 8.29 -20.48 6.66
C PRO A 102 8.67 -19.43 7.70
N GLU A 103 8.95 -19.88 8.93
CA GLU A 103 9.24 -19.02 10.08
C GLU A 103 10.32 -17.97 9.77
N LYS A 104 11.41 -18.39 9.10
CA LYS A 104 12.51 -17.52 8.66
C LYS A 104 12.10 -16.32 7.79
N LEU A 105 10.98 -16.42 7.07
CA LEU A 105 10.44 -15.33 6.24
C LEU A 105 9.51 -14.42 7.04
N LEU A 106 8.98 -14.87 8.18
CA LEU A 106 8.19 -14.06 9.11
C LEU A 106 9.08 -13.37 10.15
N GLU A 107 10.19 -14.00 10.53
CA GLU A 107 11.17 -13.46 11.49
C GLU A 107 11.79 -12.13 11.04
N VAL A 108 11.80 -11.84 9.74
CA VAL A 108 12.26 -10.52 9.22
C VAL A 108 11.38 -9.37 9.74
N PHE A 109 10.12 -9.64 10.03
CA PHE A 109 9.15 -8.69 10.58
C PHE A 109 9.15 -8.68 12.11
N SER A 110 10.01 -9.44 12.77
CA SER A 110 10.13 -9.40 14.23
C SER A 110 10.73 -8.07 14.68
N SER A 111 10.11 -7.43 15.67
CA SER A 111 10.68 -6.28 16.41
C SER A 111 12.03 -6.58 17.09
N LYS A 112 12.38 -7.87 17.21
CA LYS A 112 13.68 -8.34 17.74
C LYS A 112 14.64 -8.78 16.64
N ASN A 113 14.31 -8.56 15.37
CA ASN A 113 15.19 -8.89 14.27
C ASN A 113 16.45 -8.02 14.34
N GLU A 114 17.61 -8.63 14.53
CA GLU A 114 18.90 -7.93 14.72
C GLU A 114 19.33 -7.11 13.50
N ASN A 115 18.85 -7.48 12.30
CA ASN A 115 19.15 -6.77 11.06
C ASN A 115 18.19 -5.59 10.82
N GLY A 116 17.22 -5.35 11.71
CA GLY A 116 16.26 -4.25 11.60
C GLY A 116 15.37 -4.31 10.36
N LEU A 117 15.18 -5.49 9.77
CA LEU A 117 14.45 -5.62 8.48
C LEU A 117 12.97 -5.20 8.57
N HIS A 118 12.38 -5.24 9.75
CA HIS A 118 11.02 -4.77 10.02
C HIS A 118 10.88 -3.24 10.02
N GLU A 119 11.99 -2.50 9.98
CA GLU A 119 11.98 -1.05 9.96
C GLU A 119 11.60 -0.50 8.57
N PHE A 120 11.19 0.77 8.57
CA PHE A 120 10.95 1.49 7.33
C PHE A 120 12.22 1.56 6.46
N LEU A 121 12.01 1.63 5.15
CA LEU A 121 13.10 1.76 4.19
C LEU A 121 13.91 3.05 4.45
N GLU A 122 15.22 2.98 4.27
CA GLU A 122 16.09 4.16 4.45
C GLU A 122 15.67 5.31 3.52
N GLY A 123 15.63 6.54 4.07
CA GLY A 123 15.13 7.70 3.35
C GLY A 123 13.60 7.77 3.19
N MET A 124 12.87 6.75 3.66
CA MET A 124 11.41 6.68 3.60
C MET A 124 10.85 6.38 4.99
N SER A 125 10.65 7.42 5.79
CA SER A 125 10.12 7.25 7.15
C SER A 125 8.96 8.20 7.42
N PRO A 126 8.04 7.82 8.33
CA PRO A 126 6.94 8.67 8.75
C PRO A 126 7.46 10.02 9.27
N TYR A 127 6.84 11.11 8.81
CA TYR A 127 7.12 12.43 9.36
C TYR A 127 6.52 12.57 10.77
N GLY A 128 7.36 12.84 11.76
CA GLY A 128 6.94 12.93 13.17
C GLY A 128 6.30 14.25 13.60
N GLY A 129 6.01 15.18 12.67
CA GLY A 129 5.41 16.49 12.98
C GLY A 129 6.38 17.56 13.50
N ASN A 130 7.63 17.19 13.80
CA ASN A 130 8.67 18.11 14.28
C ASN A 130 9.80 18.23 13.22
N GLY A 131 9.91 19.38 12.55
CA GLY A 131 10.98 19.66 11.58
C GLY A 131 10.64 20.73 10.55
N ASN A 132 11.63 21.11 9.72
CA ASN A 132 11.49 22.08 8.63
C ASN A 132 10.97 21.42 7.33
N HIS A 133 9.90 20.63 7.40
CA HIS A 133 9.18 20.24 6.19
C HIS A 133 8.21 21.35 5.81
N SER A 134 8.60 22.11 4.78
CA SER A 134 7.95 23.36 4.31
C SER A 134 6.45 23.26 4.00
N GLU A 135 5.87 22.06 4.00
CA GLU A 135 4.55 21.80 3.43
C GLU A 135 3.54 21.15 4.41
N THR A 136 3.96 20.64 5.58
CA THR A 136 3.03 20.13 6.60
C THR A 136 3.60 20.15 8.02
N THR A 137 2.75 20.45 9.00
CA THR A 137 3.06 20.33 10.44
C THR A 137 2.38 19.11 11.08
N VAL A 138 1.55 18.38 10.33
CA VAL A 138 0.82 17.22 10.82
C VAL A 138 1.69 15.99 10.70
N ALA A 139 1.83 15.24 11.80
CA ALA A 139 2.55 13.97 11.81
C ALA A 139 1.83 12.91 10.98
N ASP A 140 2.60 12.07 10.29
CA ASP A 140 2.08 10.91 9.59
C ASP A 140 1.58 9.87 10.61
N LEU A 141 0.53 9.14 10.25
CA LEU A 141 0.00 8.06 11.08
C LEU A 141 0.80 6.77 10.86
N VAL A 142 1.11 6.04 11.93
CA VAL A 142 1.75 4.72 11.87
C VAL A 142 0.83 3.65 12.43
N ILE A 143 0.57 2.61 11.64
CA ILE A 143 -0.22 1.43 11.99
C ILE A 143 0.69 0.19 12.00
N GLU A 144 0.95 -0.32 13.20
CA GLU A 144 1.57 -1.64 13.33
C GLU A 144 0.50 -2.73 13.21
N LYS A 145 0.73 -3.69 12.33
CA LYS A 145 -0.20 -4.78 12.05
C LYS A 145 0.46 -6.14 12.27
N LYS A 146 -0.37 -7.13 12.59
CA LYS A 146 0.00 -8.56 12.72
C LYS A 146 -0.48 -9.38 11.52
N PHE A 147 -1.29 -8.77 10.68
CA PHE A 147 -2.00 -9.41 9.58
C PHE A 147 -1.59 -8.75 8.26
N VAL A 148 -1.96 -9.39 7.16
CA VAL A 148 -1.63 -8.92 5.81
C VAL A 148 -2.30 -7.57 5.55
N GLY A 149 -3.61 -7.44 5.74
CA GLY A 149 -4.32 -6.16 5.60
C GLY A 149 -4.06 -5.17 6.73
N ALA A 150 -4.05 -3.87 6.43
CA ALA A 150 -3.80 -2.81 7.41
C ALA A 150 -5.00 -2.48 8.32
N PHE A 151 -6.21 -2.89 7.95
CA PHE A 151 -7.43 -2.62 8.73
C PHE A 151 -7.71 -3.72 9.76
N PHE A 152 -7.55 -4.99 9.38
CA PHE A 152 -7.91 -6.10 10.25
C PHE A 152 -7.04 -6.15 11.52
N GLY A 153 -7.70 -6.13 12.69
CA GLY A 153 -7.03 -6.17 13.98
C GLY A 153 -6.31 -4.87 14.37
N THR A 154 -6.56 -3.76 13.67
CA THR A 154 -6.00 -2.43 13.98
C THR A 154 -7.13 -1.42 14.24
N ASN A 155 -6.77 -0.19 14.63
CA ASN A 155 -7.71 0.92 14.77
C ASN A 155 -7.76 1.84 13.54
N LEU A 156 -7.17 1.45 12.40
CA LEU A 156 -7.04 2.29 11.21
C LEU A 156 -8.40 2.81 10.71
N ALA A 157 -9.40 1.93 10.61
CA ALA A 157 -10.74 2.31 10.17
C ALA A 157 -11.34 3.43 11.04
N SER A 158 -11.22 3.30 12.36
CA SER A 158 -11.70 4.31 13.31
C SER A 158 -10.94 5.62 13.17
N GLN A 159 -9.63 5.57 12.99
CA GLN A 159 -8.82 6.78 12.79
C GLN A 159 -9.19 7.54 11.51
N LEU A 160 -9.36 6.84 10.38
CA LEU A 160 -9.80 7.44 9.13
C LEU A 160 -11.22 8.00 9.22
N ALA A 161 -12.14 7.28 9.86
CA ALA A 161 -13.52 7.72 10.04
C ALA A 161 -13.63 8.97 10.92
N MET A 162 -12.83 9.08 11.98
CA MET A 162 -12.83 10.26 12.88
C MET A 162 -12.49 11.56 12.16
N VAL A 163 -11.63 11.49 11.13
CA VAL A 163 -11.23 12.65 10.32
C VAL A 163 -12.03 12.77 9.01
N GLY A 164 -12.98 11.87 8.79
CA GLY A 164 -13.92 11.92 7.66
C GLY A 164 -13.31 11.54 6.32
N VAL A 165 -12.28 10.69 6.29
CA VAL A 165 -11.72 10.15 5.03
C VAL A 165 -12.79 9.35 4.29
N ASP A 166 -12.89 9.55 2.99
CA ASP A 166 -13.84 8.82 2.12
C ASP A 166 -13.15 8.03 1.00
N THR A 167 -11.85 8.28 0.77
CA THR A 167 -11.06 7.68 -0.29
C THR A 167 -9.70 7.28 0.27
N VAL A 168 -9.25 6.07 -0.03
CA VAL A 168 -7.90 5.60 0.34
C VAL A 168 -7.11 5.27 -0.92
N VAL A 169 -5.92 5.84 -1.03
CA VAL A 169 -4.96 5.56 -2.10
C VAL A 169 -3.90 4.61 -1.56
N LEU A 170 -3.80 3.40 -2.12
CA LEU A 170 -2.93 2.32 -1.65
C LEU A 170 -1.68 2.21 -2.54
N CYS A 171 -0.53 2.04 -1.90
CA CYS A 171 0.74 1.71 -2.54
C CYS A 171 1.62 0.86 -1.60
N GLY A 172 2.67 0.23 -2.13
CA GLY A 172 3.63 -0.57 -1.35
C GLY A 172 3.66 -2.05 -1.73
N ALA A 173 3.89 -2.93 -0.75
CA ALA A 173 4.11 -4.35 -1.00
C ALA A 173 3.37 -5.23 0.02
N THR A 174 2.90 -6.42 -0.35
CA THR A 174 2.83 -7.02 -1.70
C THR A 174 1.46 -6.78 -2.36
N THR A 175 1.42 -6.78 -3.69
CA THR A 175 0.20 -6.49 -4.46
C THR A 175 -0.91 -7.51 -4.21
N GLY A 176 -0.58 -8.80 -4.24
CA GLY A 176 -1.52 -9.89 -3.99
C GLY A 176 -1.82 -10.15 -2.51
N GLY A 177 -1.01 -9.62 -1.60
CA GLY A 177 -1.20 -9.70 -0.16
C GLY A 177 -1.80 -8.43 0.41
N GLU A 178 -0.92 -7.57 0.90
CA GLU A 178 -1.20 -6.39 1.72
C GLU A 178 -2.09 -5.37 0.98
N ILE A 179 -1.80 -5.09 -0.29
CA ILE A 179 -2.59 -4.17 -1.11
C ILE A 179 -4.00 -4.74 -1.29
N ARG A 180 -4.11 -5.98 -1.76
CA ARG A 180 -5.39 -6.63 -2.05
C ARG A 180 -6.28 -6.74 -0.82
N GLN A 181 -5.75 -7.23 0.30
CA GLN A 181 -6.55 -7.37 1.51
C GLN A 181 -6.99 -5.99 2.03
N SER A 182 -6.08 -5.01 2.07
CA SER A 182 -6.42 -3.68 2.55
C SER A 182 -7.46 -2.99 1.66
N LEU A 183 -7.45 -3.23 0.34
CA LEU A 183 -8.47 -2.72 -0.58
C LEU A 183 -9.83 -3.38 -0.35
N LEU A 184 -9.87 -4.69 -0.14
CA LEU A 184 -11.11 -5.42 0.20
C LEU A 184 -11.69 -4.95 1.53
N ASP A 185 -10.84 -4.81 2.55
CA ASP A 185 -11.24 -4.27 3.85
C ASP A 185 -11.81 -2.85 3.68
N ALA A 186 -11.12 -2.00 2.91
CA ALA A 186 -11.57 -0.63 2.62
C ALA A 186 -12.94 -0.58 1.93
N GLN A 187 -13.17 -1.45 0.93
CA GLN A 187 -14.47 -1.58 0.26
C GLN A 187 -15.56 -1.97 1.26
N GLY A 188 -15.32 -2.97 2.10
CA GLY A 188 -16.28 -3.44 3.12
C GLY A 188 -16.58 -2.39 4.19
N LEU A 189 -15.64 -1.47 4.43
CA LEU A 189 -15.77 -0.34 5.36
C LEU A 189 -16.37 0.92 4.71
N GLY A 190 -16.66 0.88 3.40
CA GLY A 190 -17.30 1.99 2.68
C GLY A 190 -16.36 3.06 2.16
N PHE A 191 -15.04 2.83 2.15
CA PHE A 191 -14.08 3.74 1.53
C PHE A 191 -13.99 3.49 0.02
N ARG A 192 -13.78 4.56 -0.75
CA ARG A 192 -13.39 4.47 -2.16
C ARG A 192 -11.93 4.04 -2.24
N GLY A 193 -11.68 2.86 -2.81
CA GLY A 193 -10.34 2.31 -2.92
C GLY A 193 -9.67 2.66 -4.25
N ILE A 194 -8.45 3.20 -4.18
CA ILE A 194 -7.61 3.50 -5.35
C ILE A 194 -6.25 2.84 -5.15
N VAL A 195 -5.75 2.10 -6.13
CA VAL A 195 -4.41 1.48 -6.11
C VAL A 195 -3.50 2.19 -7.11
N ALA A 196 -2.35 2.69 -6.65
CA ALA A 196 -1.30 3.19 -7.53
C ALA A 196 -0.42 2.01 -8.00
N ALA A 197 -0.75 1.44 -9.16
CA ALA A 197 -0.24 0.14 -9.62
C ALA A 197 1.29 0.09 -9.76
N ASP A 198 1.88 1.11 -10.35
CA ASP A 198 3.32 1.29 -10.55
C ASP A 198 4.06 1.72 -9.27
N ALA A 199 3.33 1.98 -8.18
CA ALA A 199 3.85 2.12 -6.82
C ALA A 199 3.62 0.84 -5.99
N CYS A 200 3.31 -0.30 -6.63
CA CYS A 200 3.13 -1.59 -5.99
C CYS A 200 4.15 -2.64 -6.46
N ALA A 201 4.56 -3.53 -5.55
CA ALA A 201 5.44 -4.64 -5.87
C ALA A 201 4.85 -6.00 -5.47
N ASP A 202 5.33 -7.06 -6.11
CA ASP A 202 5.01 -8.45 -5.77
C ASP A 202 6.21 -9.36 -6.10
N THR A 203 6.08 -10.63 -5.72
CA THR A 203 7.07 -11.69 -5.89
C THR A 203 7.17 -12.19 -7.33
N CYS A 204 6.09 -12.16 -8.10
CA CYS A 204 6.10 -12.50 -9.52
C CYS A 204 5.07 -11.69 -10.32
N LYS A 205 5.22 -11.70 -11.64
CA LYS A 205 4.33 -10.97 -12.55
C LYS A 205 2.90 -11.49 -12.42
N GLU A 206 2.72 -12.80 -12.39
CA GLU A 206 1.42 -13.45 -12.39
C GLU A 206 0.58 -13.02 -11.17
N THR A 207 1.17 -13.00 -9.97
CA THR A 207 0.46 -12.56 -8.76
C THR A 207 0.15 -11.08 -8.81
N HIS A 208 1.09 -10.24 -9.26
CA HIS A 208 0.88 -8.81 -9.41
C HIS A 208 -0.29 -8.51 -10.37
N PHE A 209 -0.22 -9.01 -11.61
CA PHE A 209 -1.21 -8.74 -12.65
C PHE A 209 -2.58 -9.34 -12.35
N ALA A 210 -2.63 -10.57 -11.83
CA ALA A 210 -3.90 -11.21 -11.50
C ALA A 210 -4.68 -10.38 -10.47
N ASN A 211 -3.97 -9.87 -9.45
CA ASN A 211 -4.60 -9.08 -8.39
C ASN A 211 -4.95 -7.66 -8.83
N LEU A 212 -4.08 -6.96 -9.58
CA LEU A 212 -4.43 -5.63 -10.12
C LEU A 212 -5.70 -5.69 -10.97
N PHE A 213 -5.84 -6.71 -11.80
CA PHE A 213 -7.07 -6.90 -12.54
C PHE A 213 -8.28 -7.18 -11.67
N ASP A 214 -8.21 -8.12 -10.72
CA ASP A 214 -9.37 -8.45 -9.87
C ASP A 214 -9.80 -7.21 -9.06
N MET A 215 -8.84 -6.41 -8.61
CA MET A 215 -9.08 -5.12 -7.95
C MET A 215 -9.79 -4.14 -8.86
N GLN A 216 -9.25 -3.84 -10.06
CA GLN A 216 -9.90 -2.95 -11.05
C GLN A 216 -11.30 -3.45 -11.45
N ALA A 217 -11.46 -4.76 -11.47
CA ALA A 217 -12.63 -5.44 -11.96
C ALA A 217 -13.80 -5.42 -10.97
N LYS A 218 -13.56 -5.30 -9.67
CA LYS A 218 -14.59 -5.62 -8.66
C LYS A 218 -14.48 -4.83 -7.36
N ILE A 219 -13.31 -4.28 -7.06
CA ILE A 219 -12.99 -3.83 -5.70
C ILE A 219 -12.79 -2.31 -5.65
N GLY A 220 -11.96 -1.76 -6.53
CA GLY A 220 -11.64 -0.33 -6.58
C GLY A 220 -10.95 0.05 -7.89
N ASP A 221 -10.47 1.27 -7.98
CA ASP A 221 -9.82 1.78 -9.19
C ASP A 221 -8.31 1.53 -9.15
N VAL A 222 -7.74 1.03 -10.25
CA VAL A 222 -6.30 0.79 -10.40
C VAL A 222 -5.74 1.79 -11.40
N LEU A 223 -4.92 2.71 -10.89
CA LEU A 223 -4.43 3.89 -11.60
C LEU A 223 -2.90 3.90 -11.65
N SER A 224 -2.35 4.76 -12.52
CA SER A 224 -0.93 5.10 -12.46
C SER A 224 -0.64 6.04 -11.31
N THR A 225 0.63 6.09 -10.87
CA THR A 225 1.11 7.06 -9.90
C THR A 225 0.87 8.48 -10.38
N ASP A 226 1.04 8.76 -11.68
CA ASP A 226 0.74 10.08 -12.25
C ASP A 226 -0.70 10.52 -11.94
N ILE A 227 -1.68 9.68 -12.27
CA ILE A 227 -3.11 10.00 -12.04
C ILE A 227 -3.43 10.06 -10.55
N ALA A 228 -2.87 9.13 -9.76
CA ALA A 228 -3.06 9.13 -8.31
C ALA A 228 -2.52 10.42 -7.66
N THR A 229 -1.37 10.93 -8.12
CA THR A 229 -0.83 12.20 -7.62
C THR A 229 -1.71 13.40 -7.96
N GLU A 230 -2.34 13.42 -9.14
CA GLU A 230 -3.30 14.48 -9.51
C GLU A 230 -4.52 14.47 -8.60
N GLY A 231 -5.07 13.30 -8.28
CA GLY A 231 -6.20 13.17 -7.36
C GLY A 231 -5.86 13.60 -5.93
N LEU A 232 -4.70 13.17 -5.41
CA LEU A 232 -4.22 13.56 -4.08
C LEU A 232 -4.00 15.08 -3.96
N ARG A 233 -3.48 15.73 -5.01
CA ARG A 233 -3.24 17.19 -5.02
C ARG A 233 -4.51 18.04 -5.00
N LYS A 234 -5.66 17.48 -5.40
CA LYS A 234 -6.96 18.17 -5.22
C LYS A 234 -7.28 18.38 -3.74
N GLY A 235 -6.70 17.54 -2.89
CA GLY A 235 -6.71 17.71 -1.46
C GLY A 235 -8.06 17.46 -0.82
N TRP A 236 -8.16 17.86 0.45
CA TRP A 236 -9.43 17.87 1.16
C TRP A 236 -10.24 19.09 0.76
N THR A 237 -11.44 18.85 0.25
CA THR A 237 -12.43 19.92 0.13
C THR A 237 -13.14 20.05 1.49
N TYR A 238 -12.75 21.08 2.23
CA TYR A 238 -13.53 21.53 3.38
C TYR A 238 -14.76 22.24 2.82
N THR A 239 -15.94 21.65 3.01
CA THR A 239 -17.18 22.41 2.93
C THR A 239 -17.38 23.04 4.30
N ASP A 240 -17.44 24.37 4.33
CA ASP A 240 -17.79 25.17 5.52
C ASP A 240 -19.13 24.75 6.14
#